data_AF-A0A7C4HMS0-F1
#
_entry.id   AF-A0A7C4HMS0-F1
#
_cell.length_a   1.000
_cell.length_b   1.000
_cell.length_c   1.000
_cell.angle_alpha   90.00
_cell.angle_beta   90.00
_cell.angle_gamma   90.00
#
_symmetry.space_group_name_H-M   'P 1'
#
loop_
_entity.id
_entity.type
_entity.pdbx_description
1 polymer ?
#
loop_
_entity_poly.entity_id
_entity_poly.type
_entity_poly.pdbx_seq_one_letter_code
_entity_poly.pdbx_strand_id
1 'polypeptide(L)'
;MPTGNREVRDRNLLFGVIAVQMHFIEPADLARAAAVFVTDQSRDLGGVLEDLKLIRPEDHRLIDALLARKLDDHQGDASATL
;
A
#
# COMPACT_ATOMS: atom_id res chain seq x y z
N MET A 1 -19.90 -13.43 -1.34
CA MET A 1 -18.93 -13.63 -2.44
C MET A 1 -17.86 -12.56 -2.26
N PRO A 2 -16.63 -12.87 -1.84
CA PRO A 2 -15.66 -11.83 -1.55
C PRO A 2 -15.21 -11.20 -2.88
N THR A 3 -15.33 -9.89 -2.94
CA THR A 3 -14.85 -9.00 -3.99
C THR A 3 -13.32 -8.93 -3.93
N GLY A 4 -12.63 -9.99 -4.37
CA GLY A 4 -11.17 -10.09 -4.29
C GLY A 4 -10.42 -8.91 -4.93
N ASN A 5 -11.05 -8.21 -5.89
CA ASN A 5 -10.44 -7.04 -6.54
C ASN A 5 -10.57 -5.74 -5.71
N ARG A 6 -11.57 -5.63 -4.83
CA ARG A 6 -11.74 -4.45 -3.95
C ARG A 6 -10.76 -4.52 -2.78
N GLU A 7 -10.66 -5.67 -2.13
CA GLU A 7 -9.75 -5.90 -1.01
C GLU A 7 -8.28 -5.66 -1.41
N VAL A 8 -7.87 -6.12 -2.59
CA VAL A 8 -6.52 -5.86 -3.13
C VAL A 8 -6.30 -4.37 -3.38
N ARG A 9 -7.30 -3.66 -3.91
CA ARG A 9 -7.21 -2.22 -4.15
C ARG A 9 -7.13 -1.43 -2.84
N ASP A 10 -7.92 -1.81 -1.86
CA ASP A 10 -7.97 -1.14 -0.56
C ASP A 10 -6.69 -1.40 0.23
N ARG A 11 -6.13 -2.63 0.17
CA ARG A 11 -4.81 -2.96 0.73
C ARG A 11 -3.71 -2.08 0.11
N ASN A 12 -3.70 -1.93 -1.22
CA ASN A 12 -2.74 -1.07 -1.91
C ASN A 12 -2.87 0.40 -1.51
N LEU A 13 -4.10 0.91 -1.39
CA LEU A 13 -4.34 2.27 -0.92
C LEU A 13 -3.81 2.47 0.51
N LEU A 14 -4.16 1.58 1.44
CA LEU A 14 -3.69 1.64 2.82
C LEU A 14 -2.17 1.51 2.91
N PHE A 15 -1.53 0.66 2.10
CA PHE A 15 -0.08 0.58 2.01
C PHE A 15 0.54 1.94 1.72
N GLY A 16 0.08 2.61 0.66
CA GLY A 16 0.57 3.93 0.26
C GLY A 16 0.35 4.99 1.33
N VAL A 17 -0.82 4.98 1.98
CA VAL A 17 -1.17 5.93 3.04
C VAL A 17 -0.31 5.70 4.30
N ILE A 18 0.01 4.46 4.66
CA ILE A 18 0.93 4.14 5.76
C ILE A 18 2.35 4.61 5.40
N ALA A 19 2.81 4.38 4.17
CA ALA A 19 4.14 4.80 3.72
C ALA A 19 4.33 6.33 3.87
N VAL A 20 3.31 7.12 3.54
CA VAL A 20 3.32 8.58 3.73
C VAL A 20 3.25 8.97 5.20
N GLN A 21 2.33 8.40 5.98
CA GLN A 21 2.18 8.72 7.42
C GLN A 21 3.44 8.43 8.23
N MET A 22 4.17 7.38 7.86
CA MET A 22 5.41 6.97 8.52
C MET A 22 6.65 7.67 7.93
N HIS A 23 6.47 8.60 6.99
CA HIS A 23 7.54 9.36 6.33
C HIS A 23 8.56 8.51 5.56
N PHE A 24 8.16 7.34 5.04
CA PHE A 24 9.00 6.57 4.12
C PHE A 24 9.07 7.20 2.73
N ILE A 25 7.99 7.86 2.32
CA ILE A 25 7.86 8.54 1.02
C ILE A 25 7.11 9.86 1.18
N GLU A 26 7.32 10.78 0.26
CA GLU A 26 6.53 12.01 0.19
C GLU A 26 5.19 11.76 -0.55
N PRO A 27 4.15 12.60 -0.34
CA PRO A 27 2.88 12.47 -1.07
C PRO A 27 3.04 12.49 -2.60
N ALA A 28 4.03 13.21 -3.11
CA ALA A 28 4.33 13.26 -4.54
C ALA A 28 4.88 11.92 -5.08
N ASP A 29 5.65 11.20 -4.26
CA ASP A 29 6.18 9.89 -4.60
C ASP A 29 5.06 8.84 -4.66
N LEU A 30 4.09 8.93 -3.75
CA LEU A 30 2.88 8.11 -3.79
C LEU A 30 2.08 8.33 -5.08
N ALA A 31 1.89 9.59 -5.49
CA ALA A 31 1.20 9.91 -6.74
C ALA A 31 1.95 9.35 -7.97
N ARG A 32 3.28 9.42 -7.98
CA ARG A 32 4.13 8.83 -9.03
C ARG A 32 3.99 7.32 -9.09
N ALA A 33 4.05 6.64 -7.96
CA ALA A 33 3.90 5.19 -7.89
C ALA A 33 2.48 4.75 -8.29
N ALA A 34 1.45 5.47 -7.87
CA ALA A 34 0.07 5.21 -8.26
C ALA A 34 -0.12 5.30 -9.78
N ALA A 35 0.49 6.28 -10.45
CA ALA A 35 0.44 6.42 -11.90
C ALA A 35 1.07 5.22 -12.65
N VAL A 36 2.10 4.58 -12.07
CA VAL A 36 2.72 3.37 -12.62
C VAL A 36 1.87 2.13 -12.31
N PHE A 37 1.35 2.02 -11.10
CA PHE A 37 0.51 0.89 -10.69
C PHE A 37 -0.77 0.79 -11.54
N VAL A 38 -1.42 1.90 -11.88
CA VAL A 38 -2.65 1.85 -12.69
C VAL A 38 -2.41 1.35 -14.11
N THR A 39 -1.19 1.50 -14.65
CA THR A 39 -0.83 1.01 -15.99
C THR A 39 -0.36 -0.43 -15.98
N ASP A 40 0.09 -0.95 -14.84
CA ASP A 40 0.52 -2.33 -14.64
C ASP A 40 0.11 -2.86 -13.26
N GLN A 41 -1.07 -3.48 -13.21
CA GLN A 41 -1.64 -4.06 -11.98
C GLN A 41 -1.16 -5.50 -11.73
N SER A 42 -0.14 -5.97 -12.46
CA SER A 42 0.48 -7.28 -12.17
C SER A 42 1.32 -7.26 -10.89
N ARG A 43 1.72 -6.06 -10.45
CA ARG A 43 2.47 -5.80 -9.22
C ARG A 43 1.59 -5.03 -8.25
N ASP A 44 1.80 -5.24 -6.95
CA ASP A 44 1.16 -4.41 -5.93
C ASP A 44 1.90 -3.06 -5.78
N LEU A 45 1.27 -2.10 -5.08
CA LEU A 45 1.83 -0.75 -4.95
C LEU A 45 3.16 -0.76 -4.19
N GLY A 46 3.36 -1.71 -3.25
CA GLY A 46 4.62 -1.90 -2.53
C GLY A 46 5.76 -2.28 -3.46
N GLY A 47 5.54 -3.25 -4.35
CA GLY A 47 6.52 -3.62 -5.38
C GLY A 47 6.84 -2.47 -6.33
N VAL A 48 5.83 -1.67 -6.73
CA VAL A 48 6.07 -0.48 -7.57
C VAL A 48 6.94 0.56 -6.84
N LEU A 49 6.73 0.77 -5.54
CA LEU A 49 7.54 1.69 -4.73
C LEU A 49 8.99 1.21 -4.61
N GLU A 50 9.22 -0.10 -4.47
CA GLU A 50 10.57 -0.68 -4.48
C GLU A 50 11.25 -0.53 -5.85
N ASP A 51 10.55 -0.85 -6.94
CA ASP A 51 11.08 -0.76 -8.30
C ASP A 51 11.47 0.68 -8.67
N LEU A 52 10.70 1.66 -8.18
CA LEU A 52 10.99 3.08 -8.32
C LEU A 52 12.08 3.59 -7.36
N LYS A 53 12.63 2.71 -6.52
CA LYS A 53 13.62 3.00 -5.45
C LYS A 53 13.15 4.07 -4.47
N LEU A 54 11.84 4.16 -4.27
CA LEU A 54 11.22 5.09 -3.33
C LEU A 54 11.27 4.56 -1.91
N ILE A 55 11.22 3.24 -1.75
CA ILE A 55 11.41 2.53 -0.49
C ILE A 55 12.43 1.42 -0.67
N ARG A 56 13.08 1.02 0.43
CA ARG A 56 13.96 -0.16 0.44
C ARG A 56 13.14 -1.41 0.80
N PRO A 57 13.64 -2.61 0.48
CA PRO A 57 12.96 -3.86 0.83
C PRO A 57 12.69 -4.03 2.34
N GLU A 58 13.55 -3.48 3.19
CA GLU A 58 13.31 -3.43 4.64
C GLU A 58 12.11 -2.55 5.03
N ASP A 59 11.95 -1.41 4.35
CA ASP A 59 10.88 -0.45 4.61
C ASP A 59 9.53 -1.02 4.13
N HIS A 60 9.51 -1.70 2.97
CA HIS A 60 8.33 -2.44 2.50
C HIS A 60 7.84 -3.42 3.55
N ARG A 61 8.71 -4.32 4.04
CA ARG A 61 8.33 -5.32 5.06
C ARG A 61 7.76 -4.69 6.32
N LEU A 62 8.29 -3.53 6.72
CA LEU A 62 7.80 -2.80 7.88
C LEU A 62 6.40 -2.21 7.63
N ILE A 63 6.18 -1.60 6.46
CA ILE A 63 4.87 -1.08 6.06
C ILE A 63 3.84 -2.23 5.99
N ASP A 64 4.23 -3.38 5.45
CA ASP A 64 3.38 -4.56 5.35
C ASP A 64 2.98 -5.11 6.73
N ALA A 65 3.91 -5.15 7.68
CA ALA A 65 3.61 -5.55 9.05
C ALA A 65 2.65 -4.57 9.74
N LEU A 66 2.80 -3.27 9.52
CA LEU A 66 1.89 -2.25 10.04
C LEU A 66 0.50 -2.35 9.41
N LEU A 67 0.44 -2.66 8.11
CA LEU A 67 -0.80 -2.87 7.38
C LEU A 67 -1.55 -4.10 7.89
N ALA A 68 -0.86 -5.23 8.04
CA ALA A 68 -1.45 -6.45 8.63
C ALA A 68 -2.03 -6.17 10.02
N ARG A 69 -1.27 -5.49 10.88
CA ARG A 69 -1.75 -5.09 12.21
C ARG A 69 -2.98 -4.18 12.16
N LYS A 70 -3.00 -3.17 11.28
CA LYS A 70 -4.14 -2.26 11.14
C LYS A 70 -5.39 -2.97 10.63
N LEU A 71 -5.23 -3.94 9.73
CA LEU A 71 -6.33 -4.77 9.25
C LEU A 71 -6.86 -5.68 10.36
N ASP A 72 -5.97 -6.31 11.13
CA ASP A 72 -6.36 -7.16 12.27
C ASP A 72 -7.11 -6.37 13.35
N ASP A 73 -6.66 -5.14 13.66
CA ASP A 73 -7.28 -4.24 14.63
C ASP A 73 -8.72 -3.83 14.21
N HIS A 74 -9.07 -3.93 12.92
CA HIS A 74 -10.40 -3.60 12.36
C HIS A 74 -11.16 -4.83 11.80
N GLN A 75 -10.84 -6.05 12.27
CA GLN A 75 -11.46 -7.30 11.78
C GLN A 75 -11.37 -7.52 10.25
N GLY A 76 -10.34 -6.98 9.60
CA GLY A 76 -10.09 -7.10 8.16
C GLY A 76 -10.83 -6.08 7.29
N ASP A 77 -11.54 -5.11 7.88
CA ASP A 77 -12.31 -4.12 7.10
C ASP A 77 -11.46 -2.88 6.78
N ALA A 78 -10.84 -2.90 5.60
CA ALA A 78 -10.11 -1.75 5.07
C ALA A 78 -10.99 -0.50 4.86
N SER A 79 -12.31 -0.65 4.66
CA SER A 79 -13.24 0.48 4.50
C SER A 79 -13.57 1.18 5.82
N ALA A 80 -13.35 0.52 6.97
CA ALA A 80 -13.57 1.12 8.29
C ALA A 80 -12.38 1.96 8.80
N THR A 81 -11.27 1.98 8.05
CA THR A 81 -10.00 2.61 8.47
C THR A 81 -9.77 4.00 7.82
N LEU A 82 -10.73 4.49 7.03
CA LEU A 82 -10.70 5.82 6.38
C LEU A 82 -11.39 6.90 7.21
#